data_AF-A0A971MZ89-F1
#
_entry.id   AF-A0A971MZ89-F1
#
_cell.length_a   1.000
_cell.length_b   1.000
_cell.length_c   1.000
_cell.angle_alpha   90.00
_cell.angle_beta   90.00
_cell.angle_gamma   90.00
#
_symmetry.space_group_name_H-M   'P 1'
#
loop_
_entity.id
_entity.type
_entity.pdbx_description
1 polymer ?
#
loop_
_entity_poly.entity_id
_entity_poly.type
_entity_poly.pdbx_seq_one_letter_code
_entity_poly.pdbx_strand_id
1 'polypeptide(L)'
;MRRKGSIKELISQLIILIIFAVFLYLINSELTGRPELSDVNWLRNIFYVALGIFAIMFLLFLRQIFSDHALERYDPGSPESLRRLSKIRRFQLPRKYKHLQERWPQALDEIRGFFTDKNYSLVNSEHFDFIFERERLLASPWRGRHYYKRCFVCYHPMLNVLIVDQKLKQAERWIDHYWEPAASEQNFLIFITDMENFDEISSAGAGVVNFLGTMKYGSLYPVLIDLDGARYFFPVDVTMLKRRDRLFYYYYRWQIKKLVVKAAGRSAVSSEAEIGTVRTQKKKMIENEEENKLT
;
A
#
# COMPACT_ATOMS: atom_id res chain seq x y z
N MET A 1 16.88 -13.56 -16.54
CA MET A 1 17.78 -13.60 -15.36
C MET A 1 18.73 -12.41 -15.41
N ARG A 2 18.57 -11.45 -14.49
CA ARG A 2 19.57 -10.38 -14.20
C ARG A 2 19.42 -10.02 -12.72
N ARG A 3 19.73 -10.99 -11.85
CA ARG A 3 19.77 -10.86 -10.37
C ARG A 3 21.24 -10.60 -10.00
N LYS A 4 21.51 -9.57 -9.17
CA LYS A 4 22.82 -9.09 -8.63
C LYS A 4 23.53 -7.89 -9.33
N GLY A 5 22.79 -6.83 -9.68
CA GLY A 5 23.39 -5.54 -10.15
C GLY A 5 23.26 -4.33 -9.22
N SER A 6 22.18 -4.22 -8.44
CA SER A 6 21.72 -2.89 -7.99
C SER A 6 22.63 -2.14 -6.99
N ILE A 7 23.18 -2.79 -5.96
CA ILE A 7 23.96 -2.06 -4.93
C ILE A 7 25.37 -1.71 -5.42
N LYS A 8 26.05 -2.63 -6.11
CA LYS A 8 27.42 -2.39 -6.61
C LYS A 8 27.42 -1.34 -7.74
N GLU A 9 26.40 -1.34 -8.59
CA GLU A 9 26.24 -0.33 -9.64
C GLU A 9 25.93 1.05 -9.05
N LEU A 10 25.04 1.13 -8.05
CA LEU A 10 24.78 2.38 -7.32
C LEU A 10 26.03 2.92 -6.60
N ILE A 11 26.79 2.04 -5.94
CA ILE A 11 28.05 2.42 -5.28
C ILE A 11 29.08 2.90 -6.32
N SER A 12 29.20 2.21 -7.45
CA SER A 12 30.11 2.61 -8.54
C SER A 12 29.75 3.99 -9.10
N GLN A 13 28.47 4.23 -9.40
CA GLN A 13 27.98 5.52 -9.87
C GLN A 13 28.18 6.64 -8.83
N LEU A 14 27.97 6.34 -7.55
CA LEU A 14 28.23 7.28 -6.45
C LEU A 14 29.71 7.66 -6.38
N ILE A 15 30.63 6.69 -6.50
CA ILE A 15 32.07 6.94 -6.52
C ILE A 15 32.45 7.84 -7.70
N ILE A 16 31.90 7.58 -8.89
CA ILE A 16 32.14 8.41 -10.09
C ILE A 16 31.67 9.85 -9.85
N LEU A 17 30.47 10.05 -9.28
CA LEU A 17 29.96 11.38 -8.92
C LEU A 17 30.86 12.10 -7.90
N ILE A 18 31.35 11.39 -6.89
CA ILE A 18 32.26 11.96 -5.90
C ILE A 18 33.58 12.39 -6.55
N ILE A 19 34.18 11.54 -7.38
CA ILE A 19 35.43 11.86 -8.09
C ILE A 19 35.23 13.08 -8.99
N PHE A 20 34.11 13.12 -9.73
CA PHE A 20 33.80 14.25 -10.61
C PHE A 20 33.55 15.55 -9.85
N ALA A 21 32.89 15.47 -8.68
CA ALA A 21 32.70 16.61 -7.79
C ALA A 21 34.03 17.12 -7.21
N VAL A 22 34.94 16.22 -6.80
CA VAL A 22 36.29 16.57 -6.35
C VAL A 22 37.07 17.24 -7.49
N PHE A 23 36.99 16.71 -8.70
CA PHE A 23 37.66 17.29 -9.87
C PHE A 23 37.15 18.71 -10.17
N LEU A 24 35.83 18.91 -10.15
CA LEU A 24 35.23 20.25 -10.30
C LEU A 24 35.64 21.19 -9.17
N TYR A 25 35.71 20.69 -7.93
CA TYR A 25 36.17 21.48 -6.78
C TYR A 25 37.63 21.91 -6.94
N LEU A 26 38.52 21.01 -7.36
CA LEU A 26 39.93 21.31 -7.60
C LEU A 26 40.12 22.35 -8.72
N ILE A 27 39.36 22.22 -9.82
CA ILE A 27 39.37 23.22 -10.88
C ILE A 27 38.89 24.58 -10.35
N ASN A 28 37.80 24.59 -9.58
CA ASN A 28 37.27 25.81 -9.01
C ASN A 28 38.24 26.46 -8.01
N SER A 29 38.92 25.66 -7.18
CA SER A 29 39.93 26.18 -6.25
C SER A 29 41.13 26.78 -6.97
N GLU A 30 41.60 26.15 -8.06
CA GLU A 30 42.72 26.67 -8.85
C GLU A 30 42.33 27.95 -9.62
N LEU A 31 41.11 28.00 -10.17
CA LEU A 31 40.54 29.19 -10.82
C LEU A 31 40.39 30.37 -9.85
N THR A 32 40.01 30.09 -8.60
CA THR A 32 39.84 31.13 -7.56
C THR A 32 41.18 31.57 -6.99
N GLY A 33 42.15 30.66 -6.88
CA GLY A 33 43.50 30.95 -6.38
C GLY A 33 44.40 31.70 -7.38
N ARG A 34 44.09 31.64 -8.68
CA ARG A 34 44.83 32.35 -9.74
C ARG A 34 43.87 33.17 -10.61
N PRO A 35 43.58 34.44 -10.25
CA PRO A 35 42.61 35.26 -10.96
C PRO A 35 42.97 35.48 -12.44
N GLU A 36 44.26 35.44 -12.80
CA GLU A 36 44.75 35.52 -14.18
C GLU A 36 44.19 34.43 -15.12
N LEU A 37 43.83 33.25 -14.57
CA LEU A 37 43.21 32.16 -15.34
C LEU A 37 41.68 32.32 -15.47
N SER A 38 41.06 33.11 -14.59
CA SER A 38 39.60 33.30 -14.56
C SER A 38 39.08 34.27 -15.63
N ASP A 39 39.96 35.16 -16.11
CA ASP A 39 39.69 36.10 -17.22
C ASP A 39 39.68 35.42 -18.59
N VAL A 40 40.17 34.19 -18.65
CA VAL A 40 40.20 33.39 -19.87
C VAL A 40 38.82 32.80 -20.14
N ASN A 41 38.04 33.48 -20.98
CA ASN A 41 36.64 33.14 -21.29
C ASN A 41 36.43 31.66 -21.70
N TRP A 42 37.39 31.04 -22.41
CA TRP A 42 37.24 29.64 -22.84
C TRP A 42 37.31 28.67 -21.65
N LEU A 43 38.17 28.91 -20.67
CA LEU A 43 38.34 28.06 -19.49
C LEU A 43 37.10 28.12 -18.59
N ARG A 44 36.54 29.33 -18.42
CA ARG A 44 35.29 29.56 -17.70
C ARG A 44 34.10 28.87 -18.37
N ASN A 45 34.02 28.90 -19.71
CA ASN A 45 32.95 28.21 -20.44
C ASN A 45 33.05 26.68 -20.29
N ILE A 46 34.26 26.11 -20.37
CA ILE A 46 34.45 24.66 -20.16
C ILE A 46 34.03 24.24 -18.75
N PHE A 47 34.36 25.05 -17.73
CA PHE A 47 33.93 24.78 -16.37
C PHE A 47 32.39 24.74 -16.24
N TYR A 48 31.68 25.72 -16.82
CA TYR A 48 30.21 25.72 -16.79
C TYR A 48 29.59 24.55 -17.56
N VAL A 49 30.19 24.14 -18.68
CA VAL A 49 29.75 22.94 -19.42
C VAL A 49 29.94 21.69 -18.56
N ALA A 50 31.11 21.52 -17.92
CA ALA A 50 31.38 20.40 -17.04
C ALA A 50 30.44 20.36 -15.82
N LEU A 51 30.13 21.54 -15.24
CA LEU A 51 29.14 21.68 -14.18
C LEU A 51 27.73 21.28 -14.65
N GLY A 52 27.33 21.67 -15.85
CA GLY A 52 26.06 21.29 -16.46
C GLY A 52 25.95 19.77 -16.68
N ILE A 53 27.01 19.14 -17.20
CA ILE A 53 27.08 17.68 -17.36
C ILE A 53 26.95 16.98 -16.00
N PHE A 54 27.66 17.47 -14.98
CA PHE A 54 27.57 16.93 -13.62
C PHE A 54 26.14 17.03 -13.05
N ALA A 55 25.46 18.17 -13.22
CA ALA A 55 24.09 18.35 -12.77
C ALA A 55 23.12 17.36 -13.44
N ILE A 56 23.27 17.12 -14.74
CA ILE A 56 22.48 16.12 -15.48
C ILE A 56 22.76 14.71 -14.94
N MET A 57 24.03 14.35 -14.77
CA MET A 57 24.42 13.04 -14.20
C MET A 57 23.84 12.83 -12.80
N PHE A 58 23.90 13.86 -11.95
CA PHE A 58 23.35 13.82 -10.60
C PHE A 58 21.82 13.64 -10.61
N LEU A 59 21.10 14.34 -11.49
CA LEU A 59 19.66 14.17 -11.66
C LEU A 59 19.29 12.76 -12.13
N LEU A 60 20.05 12.18 -13.07
CA LEU A 60 19.86 10.81 -13.52
C LEU A 60 20.10 9.80 -12.39
N PHE A 61 21.15 10.01 -11.59
CA PHE A 61 21.45 9.18 -10.42
C PHE A 61 20.33 9.24 -9.37
N LEU A 62 19.82 10.44 -9.05
CA LEU A 62 18.67 10.58 -8.16
C LEU A 62 17.46 9.82 -8.69
N ARG A 63 17.14 9.99 -9.98
CA ARG A 63 16.04 9.27 -10.62
C ARG A 63 16.24 7.75 -10.53
N GLN A 64 17.47 7.26 -10.72
CA GLN A 64 17.78 5.83 -10.65
C GLN A 64 17.63 5.29 -9.22
N ILE A 65 18.12 5.99 -8.20
CA ILE A 65 17.92 5.61 -6.78
C ILE A 65 16.44 5.45 -6.48
N PHE A 66 15.62 6.42 -6.89
CA PHE A 66 14.17 6.39 -6.64
C PHE A 66 13.45 5.31 -7.47
N SER A 67 13.97 4.97 -8.66
CA SER A 67 13.37 3.95 -9.53
C SER A 67 13.70 2.51 -9.08
N ASP A 68 14.95 2.23 -8.73
CA ASP A 68 15.41 0.87 -8.41
C ASP A 68 14.89 0.38 -7.05
N HIS A 69 14.73 1.28 -6.07
CA HIS A 69 14.19 0.91 -4.75
C HIS A 69 12.65 0.80 -4.73
N ALA A 70 11.97 1.25 -5.78
CA ALA A 70 10.51 1.26 -5.84
C ALA A 70 9.90 0.05 -6.55
N LEU A 71 10.67 -0.69 -7.36
CA LEU A 71 10.14 -1.66 -8.34
C LEU A 71 10.67 -3.09 -8.19
N GLU A 72 11.16 -3.46 -7.02
CA GLU A 72 11.52 -4.86 -6.78
C GLU A 72 10.26 -5.73 -6.72
N ARG A 73 10.14 -6.68 -7.67
CA ARG A 73 9.11 -7.72 -7.61
C ARG A 73 9.46 -8.72 -6.52
N TYR A 74 8.53 -8.95 -5.60
CA TYR A 74 8.73 -9.92 -4.52
C TYR A 74 8.43 -11.33 -5.03
N ASP A 75 9.39 -12.23 -4.93
CA ASP A 75 9.21 -13.63 -5.31
C ASP A 75 8.48 -14.39 -4.18
N PRO A 76 7.22 -14.86 -4.40
CA PRO A 76 6.40 -15.48 -3.37
C PRO A 76 6.95 -16.85 -2.92
N GLY A 77 7.80 -17.50 -3.71
CA GLY A 77 8.42 -18.78 -3.37
C GLY A 77 9.73 -18.67 -2.59
N SER A 78 10.24 -17.44 -2.37
CA SER A 78 11.55 -17.24 -1.72
C SER A 78 11.41 -16.65 -0.30
N PRO A 79 11.83 -17.36 0.75
CA PRO A 79 11.73 -16.87 2.13
C PRO A 79 12.45 -15.54 2.36
N GLU A 80 13.58 -15.30 1.68
CA GLU A 80 14.32 -14.04 1.78
C GLU A 80 13.53 -12.85 1.23
N SER A 81 12.81 -13.03 0.11
CA SER A 81 11.96 -11.98 -0.46
C SER A 81 10.78 -11.66 0.46
N LEU A 82 10.13 -12.69 1.00
CA LEU A 82 9.02 -12.54 1.94
C LEU A 82 9.45 -11.85 3.23
N ARG A 83 10.63 -12.21 3.77
CA ARG A 83 11.23 -11.52 4.92
C ARG A 83 11.56 -10.05 4.63
N ARG A 84 11.94 -9.71 3.40
CA ARG A 84 12.15 -8.30 3.01
C ARG A 84 10.82 -7.57 2.94
N LEU A 85 9.82 -8.15 2.27
CA LEU A 85 8.48 -7.59 2.17
C LEU A 85 7.87 -7.30 3.55
N SER A 86 8.02 -8.23 4.48
CA SER A 86 7.45 -8.15 5.83
C SER A 86 8.07 -7.08 6.71
N LYS A 87 9.34 -6.74 6.49
CA LYS A 87 10.04 -5.68 7.22
C LYS A 87 9.63 -4.28 6.79
N ILE A 88 8.93 -4.13 5.67
CA ILE A 88 8.58 -2.80 5.15
C ILE A 88 7.48 -2.18 6.00
N ARG A 89 7.83 -1.11 6.70
CA ARG A 89 6.95 -0.39 7.62
C ARG A 89 5.63 0.08 6.98
N ARG A 90 5.60 0.36 5.68
CA ARG A 90 4.39 0.84 4.99
C ARG A 90 3.23 -0.16 4.99
N PHE A 91 3.53 -1.46 5.08
CA PHE A 91 2.55 -2.54 5.11
C PHE A 91 2.18 -2.97 6.53
N GLN A 92 2.89 -2.47 7.53
CA GLN A 92 2.61 -2.79 8.93
C GLN A 92 1.59 -1.80 9.48
N LEU A 93 0.55 -2.32 10.12
CA LEU A 93 -0.27 -1.54 11.03
C LEU A 93 0.43 -1.47 12.39
N PRO A 94 0.14 -0.45 13.23
CA PRO A 94 0.67 -0.39 14.59
C PRO A 94 0.47 -1.69 15.36
N ARG A 95 1.49 -2.12 16.13
CA ARG A 95 1.51 -3.41 16.85
C ARG A 95 0.30 -3.64 17.76
N LYS A 96 -0.31 -2.56 18.27
CA LYS A 96 -1.54 -2.62 19.08
C LYS A 96 -2.74 -3.23 18.34
N TYR A 97 -2.63 -3.42 17.03
CA TYR A 97 -3.65 -4.01 16.17
C TYR A 97 -3.37 -5.46 15.76
N LYS A 98 -2.40 -6.13 16.41
CA LYS A 98 -2.27 -7.59 16.30
C LYS A 98 -3.48 -8.29 16.90
N HIS A 99 -3.81 -9.48 16.39
CA HIS A 99 -4.98 -10.26 16.77
C HIS A 99 -6.27 -9.44 16.66
N LEU A 100 -6.33 -8.64 15.59
CA LEU A 100 -7.45 -7.77 15.24
C LEU A 100 -8.74 -8.59 15.04
N GLN A 101 -8.63 -9.87 14.68
CA GLN A 101 -9.75 -10.82 14.60
C GLN A 101 -10.54 -10.94 15.91
N GLU A 102 -9.85 -10.99 17.07
CA GLU A 102 -10.50 -11.09 18.39
C GLU A 102 -11.28 -9.81 18.73
N ARG A 103 -10.77 -8.68 18.26
CA ARG A 103 -11.31 -7.35 18.53
C ARG A 103 -12.32 -6.88 17.49
N TRP A 104 -12.33 -7.50 16.32
CA TRP A 104 -13.17 -7.14 15.18
C TRP A 104 -13.82 -8.38 14.54
N PRO A 105 -14.60 -9.15 15.32
CA PRO A 105 -15.23 -10.38 14.82
C PRO A 105 -16.26 -10.10 13.71
N GLN A 106 -16.84 -8.89 13.69
CA GLN A 106 -17.84 -8.44 12.70
C GLN A 106 -17.21 -7.64 11.55
N ALA A 107 -15.96 -7.95 11.16
CA ALA A 107 -15.24 -7.19 10.14
C ALA A 107 -15.99 -7.09 8.81
N LEU A 108 -16.64 -8.17 8.37
CA LEU A 108 -17.39 -8.21 7.12
C LEU A 108 -18.65 -7.33 7.18
N ASP A 109 -19.37 -7.34 8.30
CA ASP A 109 -20.58 -6.54 8.48
C ASP A 109 -20.26 -5.04 8.57
N GLU A 110 -19.19 -4.66 9.27
CA GLU A 110 -18.75 -3.26 9.30
C GLU A 110 -18.26 -2.76 7.93
N ILE A 111 -17.61 -3.62 7.15
CA ILE A 111 -17.23 -3.30 5.77
C ILE A 111 -18.48 -3.15 4.90
N ARG A 112 -19.47 -4.02 5.05
CA ARG A 112 -20.77 -3.90 4.39
C ARG A 112 -21.42 -2.57 4.73
N GLY A 113 -21.55 -2.26 6.03
CA GLY A 113 -22.10 -0.98 6.51
C GLY A 113 -21.37 0.23 5.93
N PHE A 114 -20.04 0.20 5.90
CA PHE A 114 -19.23 1.27 5.31
C PHE A 114 -19.55 1.55 3.83
N PHE A 115 -19.84 0.51 3.03
CA PHE A 115 -20.23 0.68 1.63
C PHE A 115 -21.69 1.10 1.49
N THR A 116 -22.59 0.55 2.30
CA THR A 116 -24.00 0.96 2.35
C THR A 116 -24.14 2.44 2.69
N ASP A 117 -23.41 2.94 3.70
CA ASP A 117 -23.37 4.36 4.09
C ASP A 117 -22.90 5.29 2.95
N LYS A 118 -22.22 4.74 1.95
CA LYS A 118 -21.69 5.47 0.78
C LYS A 118 -22.56 5.29 -0.46
N ASN A 119 -23.79 4.80 -0.29
CA ASN A 119 -24.77 4.54 -1.34
C ASN A 119 -24.29 3.51 -2.36
N TYR A 120 -23.58 2.47 -1.92
CA TYR A 120 -23.33 1.31 -2.76
C TYR A 120 -24.48 0.30 -2.63
N SER A 121 -24.95 -0.21 -3.76
CA SER A 121 -25.85 -1.36 -3.83
C SER A 121 -25.04 -2.66 -3.79
N LEU A 122 -25.61 -3.68 -3.16
CA LEU A 122 -25.04 -5.02 -3.17
C LEU A 122 -25.48 -5.74 -4.45
N VAL A 123 -24.52 -6.37 -5.12
CA VAL A 123 -24.72 -7.23 -6.29
C VAL A 123 -24.29 -8.64 -5.91
N ASN A 124 -25.15 -9.61 -6.21
CA ASN A 124 -24.86 -11.01 -5.92
C ASN A 124 -23.74 -11.54 -6.82
N SER A 125 -22.89 -12.39 -6.24
CA SER A 125 -21.82 -13.09 -6.95
C SER A 125 -21.63 -14.47 -6.36
N GLU A 126 -21.31 -15.45 -7.21
CA GLU A 126 -20.92 -16.79 -6.76
C GLU A 126 -19.45 -16.86 -6.31
N HIS A 127 -18.63 -15.88 -6.67
CA HIS A 127 -17.17 -15.95 -6.50
C HIS A 127 -16.63 -15.01 -5.43
N PHE A 128 -17.41 -14.04 -4.99
CA PHE A 128 -17.03 -13.03 -4.01
C PHE A 128 -18.11 -12.94 -2.95
N ASP A 129 -17.72 -12.71 -1.70
CA ASP A 129 -18.66 -12.55 -0.58
C ASP A 129 -19.59 -11.35 -0.85
N PHE A 130 -19.00 -10.23 -1.30
CA PHE A 130 -19.75 -9.04 -1.66
C PHE A 130 -19.19 -8.38 -2.91
N ILE A 131 -20.07 -7.99 -3.83
CA ILE A 131 -19.79 -6.99 -4.86
C ILE A 131 -20.63 -5.76 -4.54
N PHE A 132 -19.97 -4.63 -4.37
CA PHE A 132 -20.60 -3.34 -4.15
C PHE A 132 -20.50 -2.51 -5.41
N GLU A 133 -21.63 -2.04 -5.91
CA GLU A 133 -21.70 -1.15 -7.06
C GLU A 133 -22.30 0.20 -6.68
N ARG A 134 -21.80 1.27 -7.29
CA ARG A 134 -22.39 2.59 -7.15
C ARG A 134 -22.37 3.30 -8.47
N GLU A 135 -23.55 3.66 -8.94
CA GLU A 135 -23.71 4.46 -10.14
C GLU A 135 -23.08 5.85 -9.97
N ARG A 136 -22.45 6.35 -11.03
CA ARG A 136 -21.97 7.74 -11.08
C ARG A 136 -23.04 8.62 -11.69
N LEU A 137 -23.51 9.58 -10.89
CA LEU A 137 -24.45 10.62 -11.30
C LEU A 137 -23.98 11.45 -12.51
N LEU A 138 -22.67 11.62 -12.69
CA LEU A 138 -22.10 12.23 -13.89
C LEU A 138 -21.94 11.17 -14.99
N ALA A 139 -23.04 10.88 -15.70
CA ALA A 139 -22.95 10.37 -17.05
C ALA A 139 -22.20 11.43 -17.87
N SER A 140 -20.93 11.16 -18.22
CA SER A 140 -20.19 12.07 -19.09
C SER A 140 -21.01 12.24 -20.38
N PRO A 141 -21.38 13.48 -20.78
CA PRO A 141 -22.22 13.72 -21.96
C PRO A 141 -21.65 13.12 -23.25
N TRP A 142 -20.33 12.90 -23.26
CA TRP A 142 -19.55 12.38 -24.36
C TRP A 142 -19.42 10.85 -24.37
N ARG A 143 -19.91 10.14 -23.34
CA ARG A 143 -19.64 8.70 -23.17
C ARG A 143 -20.86 7.81 -23.06
N GLY A 144 -22.09 8.34 -23.12
CA GLY A 144 -23.34 7.60 -23.39
C GLY A 144 -23.60 6.31 -22.61
N ARG A 145 -22.95 6.08 -21.46
CA ARG A 145 -22.99 4.82 -20.70
C ARG A 145 -23.11 5.10 -19.21
N HIS A 146 -23.85 4.24 -18.50
CA HIS A 146 -23.89 4.22 -17.05
C HIS A 146 -22.54 3.71 -16.52
N TYR A 147 -21.80 4.56 -15.81
CA TYR A 147 -20.53 4.19 -15.21
C TYR A 147 -20.69 3.90 -13.74
N TYR A 148 -20.21 2.74 -13.31
CA TYR A 148 -20.24 2.30 -11.94
C TYR A 148 -18.86 2.42 -11.31
N LYS A 149 -18.82 2.65 -9.99
CA LYS A 149 -17.67 2.33 -9.15
C LYS A 149 -17.92 0.96 -8.54
N ARG A 150 -16.92 0.08 -8.59
CA ARG A 150 -17.07 -1.29 -8.09
C ARG A 150 -16.08 -1.60 -6.99
N CYS A 151 -16.53 -2.28 -5.96
CA CYS A 151 -15.67 -2.87 -4.94
C CYS A 151 -16.04 -4.33 -4.75
N PHE A 152 -15.04 -5.20 -4.87
CA PHE A 152 -15.12 -6.61 -4.56
C PHE A 152 -14.58 -6.83 -3.14
N VAL A 153 -15.24 -7.67 -2.35
CA VAL A 153 -14.76 -8.10 -1.05
C VAL A 153 -14.68 -9.62 -1.06
N CYS A 154 -13.54 -10.14 -0.63
CA CYS A 154 -13.26 -11.57 -0.54
C CYS A 154 -12.64 -11.86 0.83
N TYR A 155 -13.38 -12.58 1.65
CA TYR A 155 -12.87 -13.22 2.84
C TYR A 155 -12.30 -14.59 2.48
N HIS A 156 -11.10 -14.90 2.97
CA HIS A 156 -10.55 -16.24 2.84
C HIS A 156 -9.69 -16.60 4.05
N PRO A 157 -10.03 -17.65 4.82
CA PRO A 157 -9.31 -17.98 6.05
C PRO A 157 -7.90 -18.54 5.78
N MET A 158 -7.69 -19.16 4.63
CA MET A 158 -6.38 -19.65 4.20
C MET A 158 -5.94 -18.95 2.92
N LEU A 159 -5.27 -17.81 3.02
CA LEU A 159 -4.90 -17.03 1.85
C LEU A 159 -3.43 -17.22 1.49
N ASN A 160 -3.16 -17.51 0.22
CA ASN A 160 -1.81 -17.57 -0.35
C ASN A 160 -1.77 -16.88 -1.72
N VAL A 161 -0.59 -16.82 -2.33
CA VAL A 161 -0.41 -16.17 -3.64
C VAL A 161 -1.28 -16.77 -4.75
N LEU A 162 -1.47 -18.09 -4.76
CA LEU A 162 -2.23 -18.78 -5.80
C LEU A 162 -3.71 -18.40 -5.75
N ILE A 163 -4.26 -18.32 -4.53
CA ILE A 163 -5.65 -17.92 -4.30
C ILE A 163 -5.84 -16.44 -4.67
N VAL A 164 -4.89 -15.57 -4.28
CA VAL A 164 -4.90 -14.16 -4.67
C VAL A 164 -4.92 -14.01 -6.19
N ASP A 165 -4.03 -14.71 -6.90
CA ASP A 165 -3.96 -14.67 -8.36
C ASP A 165 -5.24 -15.20 -9.03
N GLN A 166 -5.83 -16.28 -8.50
CA GLN A 166 -7.11 -16.80 -8.98
C GLN A 166 -8.23 -15.78 -8.80
N LYS A 167 -8.35 -15.18 -7.61
CA LYS A 167 -9.39 -14.20 -7.30
C LYS A 167 -9.24 -12.91 -8.10
N LEU A 168 -7.99 -12.47 -8.34
CA LEU A 168 -7.69 -11.35 -9.23
C LEU A 168 -8.18 -11.65 -10.65
N LYS A 169 -7.82 -12.80 -11.22
CA LYS A 169 -8.29 -13.22 -12.55
C LYS A 169 -9.80 -13.38 -12.62
N GLN A 170 -10.43 -13.87 -11.55
CA GLN A 170 -11.90 -13.95 -11.48
C GLN A 170 -12.53 -12.55 -11.49
N ALA A 171 -11.97 -11.60 -10.75
CA ALA A 171 -12.43 -10.21 -10.76
C ALA A 171 -12.27 -9.58 -12.15
N GLU A 172 -11.12 -9.77 -12.81
CA GLU A 172 -10.87 -9.30 -14.18
C GLU A 172 -11.92 -9.85 -15.15
N ARG A 173 -12.15 -11.16 -15.15
CA ARG A 173 -13.16 -11.80 -16.00
C ARG A 173 -14.57 -11.29 -15.74
N TRP A 174 -14.91 -11.09 -14.46
CA TRP A 174 -16.20 -10.54 -14.08
C TRP A 174 -16.36 -9.11 -14.62
N ILE A 175 -15.36 -8.25 -14.45
CA ILE A 175 -15.39 -6.86 -14.94
C ILE A 175 -15.53 -6.83 -16.47
N ASP A 176 -14.80 -7.69 -17.16
CA ASP A 176 -14.86 -7.80 -18.62
C ASP A 176 -16.24 -8.30 -19.10
N HIS A 177 -16.84 -9.28 -18.41
CA HIS A 177 -18.16 -9.81 -18.74
C HIS A 177 -19.27 -8.76 -18.53
N TYR A 178 -19.22 -8.00 -17.45
CA TYR A 178 -20.21 -6.97 -17.12
C TYR A 178 -19.87 -5.59 -17.68
N TRP A 179 -18.91 -5.49 -18.61
CA TRP A 179 -18.48 -4.21 -19.17
C TRP A 179 -19.59 -3.50 -19.96
N GLU A 180 -20.42 -4.25 -20.69
CA GLU A 180 -21.54 -3.68 -21.45
C GLU A 180 -22.71 -3.25 -20.56
N PRO A 181 -23.27 -4.11 -19.70
CA PRO A 181 -24.42 -3.74 -18.87
C PRO A 181 -24.07 -2.77 -17.74
N ALA A 182 -22.86 -2.85 -17.19
CA ALA A 182 -22.44 -2.08 -16.01
C ALA A 182 -20.94 -1.74 -16.07
N ALA A 183 -20.55 -0.82 -16.95
CA ALA A 183 -19.15 -0.45 -17.15
C ALA A 183 -18.52 0.14 -15.86
N SER A 184 -17.37 -0.37 -15.43
CA SER A 184 -16.60 0.21 -14.33
C SER A 184 -15.12 0.38 -14.69
N GLU A 185 -14.68 1.63 -14.82
CA GLU A 185 -13.26 1.94 -15.07
C GLU A 185 -12.39 1.81 -13.82
N GLN A 186 -13.00 1.86 -12.63
CA GLN A 186 -12.34 1.91 -11.34
C GLN A 186 -12.89 0.83 -10.41
N ASN A 187 -12.11 -0.23 -10.25
CA ASN A 187 -12.49 -1.41 -9.49
C ASN A 187 -11.53 -1.59 -8.31
N PHE A 188 -12.07 -1.83 -7.14
CA PHE A 188 -11.29 -2.09 -5.92
C PHE A 188 -11.52 -3.53 -5.48
N LEU A 189 -10.51 -4.23 -4.99
CA LEU A 189 -10.66 -5.59 -4.45
C LEU A 189 -10.05 -5.64 -3.05
N ILE A 190 -10.83 -6.09 -2.08
CA ILE A 190 -10.41 -6.20 -0.68
C ILE A 190 -10.35 -7.67 -0.32
N PHE A 191 -9.15 -8.17 -0.06
CA PHE A 191 -8.91 -9.45 0.58
C PHE A 191 -8.87 -9.27 2.08
N ILE A 192 -9.50 -10.19 2.81
CA ILE A 192 -9.52 -10.23 4.27
C ILE A 192 -9.15 -11.65 4.68
N THR A 193 -8.21 -11.77 5.62
CA THR A 193 -7.80 -13.05 6.18
C THR A 193 -7.50 -12.92 7.67
N ASP A 194 -7.81 -13.97 8.41
CA ASP A 194 -7.58 -14.19 9.83
C ASP A 194 -6.54 -15.31 10.04
N MET A 195 -5.79 -15.66 8.98
CA MET A 195 -4.76 -16.70 9.03
C MET A 195 -3.63 -16.30 10.00
N GLU A 196 -3.15 -17.25 10.80
CA GLU A 196 -1.97 -17.02 11.67
C GLU A 196 -0.64 -17.31 10.96
N ASN A 197 -0.67 -18.12 9.89
CA ASN A 197 0.53 -18.54 9.17
C ASN A 197 1.17 -17.36 8.42
N PHE A 198 2.23 -16.86 9.03
CA PHE A 198 2.94 -15.69 8.58
C PHE A 198 3.53 -15.79 7.15
N ASP A 199 4.03 -16.96 6.76
CA ASP A 199 4.69 -17.15 5.46
C ASP A 199 3.67 -17.17 4.32
N GLU A 200 2.51 -17.80 4.53
CA GLU A 200 1.40 -17.82 3.57
C GLU A 200 0.78 -16.43 3.39
N ILE A 201 0.55 -15.69 4.48
CA ILE A 201 0.09 -14.29 4.42
C ILE A 201 1.07 -13.42 3.65
N SER A 202 2.37 -13.60 3.87
CA SER A 202 3.40 -12.84 3.16
C SER A 202 3.44 -13.20 1.69
N SER A 203 3.23 -14.47 1.35
CA SER A 203 3.10 -14.96 -0.02
C SER A 203 1.89 -14.33 -0.71
N ALA A 204 0.72 -14.33 -0.07
CA ALA A 204 -0.46 -13.60 -0.55
C ALA A 204 -0.20 -12.10 -0.71
N GLY A 205 0.48 -11.49 0.27
CA GLY A 205 0.89 -10.09 0.23
C GLY A 205 1.81 -9.77 -0.96
N ALA A 206 2.71 -10.68 -1.33
CA ALA A 206 3.56 -10.53 -2.51
C ALA A 206 2.72 -10.50 -3.80
N GLY A 207 1.70 -11.34 -3.92
CA GLY A 207 0.75 -11.32 -5.04
C GLY A 207 0.05 -9.96 -5.19
N VAL A 208 -0.48 -9.44 -4.08
CA VAL A 208 -1.14 -8.11 -4.05
C VAL A 208 -0.17 -6.98 -4.39
N VAL A 209 1.04 -7.01 -3.82
CA VAL A 209 2.05 -5.95 -3.97
C VAL A 209 2.60 -5.88 -5.39
N ASN A 210 2.74 -7.03 -6.05
CA ASN A 210 3.26 -7.12 -7.42
C ASN A 210 2.20 -6.86 -8.50
N PHE A 211 0.92 -6.72 -8.13
CA PHE A 211 -0.15 -6.52 -9.10
C PHE A 211 -0.10 -5.12 -9.72
N LEU A 212 -0.14 -5.04 -11.07
CA LEU A 212 0.02 -3.78 -11.81
C LEU A 212 -1.28 -2.99 -11.99
N GLY A 213 -2.43 -3.66 -11.84
CA GLY A 213 -3.75 -3.02 -11.81
C GLY A 213 -4.34 -2.57 -13.14
N THR A 214 -3.69 -2.85 -14.27
CA THR A 214 -4.21 -2.54 -15.61
C THR A 214 -4.97 -3.71 -16.21
N MET A 215 -6.16 -3.43 -16.75
CA MET A 215 -7.00 -4.39 -17.46
C MET A 215 -7.38 -3.84 -18.84
N LYS A 216 -7.95 -4.72 -19.68
CA LYS A 216 -8.51 -4.32 -20.98
C LYS A 216 -9.57 -3.22 -20.81
N TYR A 217 -10.45 -3.41 -19.84
CA TYR A 217 -11.52 -2.47 -19.50
C TYR A 217 -11.33 -1.91 -18.08
N GLY A 218 -10.68 -0.76 -17.99
CA GLY A 218 -10.50 -0.04 -16.72
C GLY A 218 -9.26 -0.45 -15.93
N SER A 219 -9.38 -0.41 -14.61
CA SER A 219 -8.31 -0.73 -13.67
C SER A 219 -8.86 -1.45 -12.44
N LEU A 220 -8.02 -2.28 -11.82
CA LEU A 220 -8.30 -3.04 -10.60
C LEU A 220 -7.22 -2.74 -9.57
N TYR A 221 -7.61 -2.44 -8.33
CA TYR A 221 -6.67 -2.17 -7.25
C TYR A 221 -6.96 -3.10 -6.06
N PRO A 222 -6.14 -4.13 -5.86
CA PRO A 222 -6.28 -5.02 -4.72
C PRO A 222 -5.68 -4.44 -3.45
N VAL A 223 -6.22 -4.86 -2.33
CA VAL A 223 -5.70 -4.61 -0.98
C VAL A 223 -5.89 -5.89 -0.19
N LEU A 224 -4.92 -6.24 0.66
CA LEU A 224 -5.04 -7.34 1.60
C LEU A 224 -4.96 -6.82 3.04
N ILE A 225 -5.97 -7.17 3.83
CA ILE A 225 -6.08 -6.92 5.25
C ILE A 225 -5.83 -8.24 5.98
N ASP A 226 -4.75 -8.27 6.75
CA ASP A 226 -4.38 -9.36 7.64
C ASP A 226 -4.82 -8.98 9.06
N LEU A 227 -5.87 -9.64 9.53
CA LEU A 227 -6.48 -9.40 10.83
C LEU A 227 -5.62 -9.94 11.97
N ASP A 228 -4.82 -10.99 11.76
CA ASP A 228 -4.03 -11.55 12.85
C ASP A 228 -2.67 -10.82 12.98
N GLY A 229 -1.92 -10.74 11.88
CA GLY A 229 -0.57 -10.18 11.84
C GLY A 229 -0.51 -8.65 11.79
N ALA A 230 -1.66 -7.97 11.77
CA ALA A 230 -1.79 -6.51 11.69
C ALA A 230 -1.14 -5.91 10.45
N ARG A 231 -1.50 -6.42 9.27
CA ARG A 231 -0.90 -5.96 8.00
C ARG A 231 -1.93 -5.48 7.00
N TYR A 232 -1.44 -4.57 6.16
CA TYR A 232 -2.22 -3.90 5.14
C TYR A 232 -1.38 -3.80 3.86
N PHE A 233 -1.49 -4.81 3.00
CA PHE A 233 -0.76 -4.87 1.74
C PHE A 233 -1.54 -4.21 0.61
N PHE A 234 -0.81 -3.59 -0.31
CA PHE A 234 -1.37 -2.90 -1.47
C PHE A 234 -0.29 -2.79 -2.57
N PRO A 235 -0.68 -2.66 -3.86
CA PRO A 235 0.23 -2.49 -4.97
C PRO A 235 1.24 -1.38 -4.75
N VAL A 236 2.51 -1.69 -4.99
CA VAL A 236 3.60 -0.72 -4.89
C VAL A 236 3.76 0.06 -6.19
N ASP A 237 3.72 -0.68 -7.30
CA ASP A 237 3.77 -0.09 -8.62
C ASP A 237 2.36 0.26 -9.10
N VAL A 238 2.09 1.56 -9.20
CA VAL A 238 0.85 2.10 -9.78
C VAL A 238 1.13 2.91 -11.06
N THR A 239 2.33 2.78 -11.62
CA THR A 239 2.75 3.54 -12.81
C THR A 239 1.95 3.17 -14.05
N MET A 240 1.46 1.93 -14.11
CA MET A 240 0.61 1.44 -15.18
C MET A 240 -0.84 1.95 -15.07
N LEU A 241 -1.27 2.39 -13.88
CA LEU A 241 -2.61 2.95 -13.68
C LEU A 241 -2.72 4.36 -14.29
N LYS A 242 -3.89 4.70 -14.86
CA LYS A 242 -4.18 6.07 -15.33
C LYS A 242 -4.11 7.05 -14.15
N ARG A 243 -3.54 8.24 -14.37
CA ARG A 243 -3.33 9.24 -13.29
C ARG A 243 -4.59 9.57 -12.49
N ARG A 244 -5.74 9.70 -13.17
CA ARG A 244 -7.05 9.95 -12.54
C ARG A 244 -7.50 8.81 -11.60
N ASP A 245 -7.15 7.57 -11.92
CA ASP A 245 -7.56 6.39 -11.15
C ASP A 245 -6.65 6.23 -9.91
N ARG A 246 -5.38 6.65 -10.00
CA ARG A 246 -4.44 6.64 -8.86
C ARG A 246 -4.97 7.44 -7.67
N LEU A 247 -5.49 8.66 -7.91
CA LEU A 247 -6.04 9.51 -6.84
C LEU A 247 -7.25 8.83 -6.18
N PHE A 248 -8.12 8.22 -6.99
CA PHE A 248 -9.25 7.45 -6.47
C PHE A 248 -8.77 6.29 -5.59
N TYR A 249 -7.79 5.51 -6.04
CA TYR A 249 -7.27 4.38 -5.27
C TYR A 249 -6.56 4.80 -4.00
N TYR A 250 -5.79 5.88 -4.02
CA TYR A 250 -5.16 6.43 -2.82
C TYR A 250 -6.20 6.87 -1.79
N TYR A 251 -7.28 7.52 -2.23
CA TYR A 251 -8.37 7.91 -1.36
C TYR A 251 -9.08 6.69 -0.75
N TYR A 252 -9.46 5.69 -1.55
CA TYR A 252 -10.13 4.49 -1.04
C TYR A 252 -9.23 3.65 -0.13
N ARG A 253 -7.95 3.49 -0.50
CA ARG A 253 -6.95 2.86 0.36
C ARG A 253 -6.87 3.53 1.73
N TRP A 254 -6.82 4.85 1.76
CA TRP A 254 -6.80 5.60 3.03
C TRP A 254 -8.10 5.41 3.83
N GLN A 255 -9.26 5.43 3.18
CA GLN A 255 -10.56 5.23 3.82
C GLN A 255 -10.70 3.84 4.44
N ILE A 256 -10.33 2.78 3.71
CA ILE A 256 -10.35 1.41 4.21
C ILE A 256 -9.35 1.24 5.35
N LYS A 257 -8.12 1.76 5.21
CA LYS A 257 -7.15 1.74 6.31
C LYS A 257 -7.69 2.44 7.56
N LYS A 258 -8.39 3.57 7.40
CA LYS A 258 -9.04 4.29 8.52
C LYS A 258 -10.16 3.48 9.15
N LEU A 259 -10.96 2.75 8.36
CA LEU A 259 -11.99 1.84 8.86
C LEU A 259 -11.37 0.76 9.76
N VAL A 260 -10.34 0.06 9.27
CA VAL A 260 -9.62 -0.98 10.02
C VAL A 260 -9.05 -0.40 11.33
N VAL A 261 -8.39 0.75 11.26
CA VAL A 261 -7.80 1.44 12.42
C VAL A 261 -8.86 1.89 13.43
N LYS A 262 -10.03 2.34 12.97
CA LYS A 262 -11.14 2.79 13.82
C LYS A 262 -11.80 1.60 14.52
N ALA A 263 -12.07 0.53 13.79
CA ALA A 263 -12.61 -0.71 14.35
C ALA A 263 -11.69 -1.23 15.46
N ALA A 264 -10.38 -1.29 15.18
CA ALA A 264 -9.38 -1.71 16.16
C ALA A 264 -9.27 -0.78 17.39
N GLY A 265 -9.65 0.50 17.27
CA GLY A 265 -9.62 1.48 18.36
C GLY A 265 -10.86 1.44 19.26
N ARG A 266 -12.04 1.12 18.73
CA ARG A 266 -13.29 1.00 19.50
C ARG A 266 -13.23 -0.13 20.53
N SER A 267 -12.62 -1.25 20.15
CA SER A 267 -12.52 -2.44 21.00
C SER A 267 -11.50 -2.29 22.14
N ALA A 268 -10.54 -1.36 22.03
CA ALA A 268 -9.64 -1.02 23.13
C ALA A 268 -10.37 -0.25 24.24
N VAL A 269 -11.32 0.60 23.87
CA VAL A 269 -12.13 1.39 24.83
C VAL A 269 -13.17 0.51 25.53
N SER A 270 -13.78 -0.46 24.83
CA SER A 270 -14.73 -1.39 25.46
C SER A 270 -14.04 -2.37 26.43
N SER A 271 -12.83 -2.85 26.11
CA SER A 271 -12.05 -3.71 27.00
C SER A 271 -11.52 -2.97 28.23
N GLU A 272 -11.08 -1.70 28.09
CA GLU A 272 -10.72 -0.87 29.25
C GLU A 272 -11.94 -0.54 30.14
N ALA A 273 -13.10 -0.31 29.53
CA ALA A 273 -14.34 -0.11 30.26
C ALA A 273 -14.73 -1.36 31.07
N GLU A 274 -14.70 -2.56 30.48
CA GLU A 274 -14.99 -3.82 31.17
C GLU A 274 -14.02 -4.10 32.33
N ILE A 275 -12.71 -3.85 32.15
CA ILE A 275 -11.71 -4.01 33.21
C ILE A 275 -11.97 -2.99 34.35
N GLY A 276 -12.39 -1.78 34.02
CA GLY A 276 -12.81 -0.76 34.98
C GLY A 276 -14.03 -1.20 35.80
N THR A 277 -15.05 -1.80 35.16
CA THR A 277 -16.26 -2.28 35.82
C THR A 277 -15.96 -3.44 36.78
N VAL A 278 -15.11 -4.39 36.35
CA VAL A 278 -14.70 -5.55 37.17
C VAL A 278 -13.87 -5.10 38.38
N ARG A 279 -12.95 -4.13 38.22
CA ARG A 279 -12.20 -3.56 39.35
C ARG A 279 -13.12 -2.82 40.33
N THR A 280 -14.13 -2.12 39.83
CA THR A 280 -15.07 -1.37 40.67
C THR A 280 -15.99 -2.31 41.45
N GLN A 281 -16.45 -3.42 40.83
CA GLN A 281 -17.22 -4.44 41.53
C GLN A 281 -16.39 -5.19 42.57
N LYS A 282 -15.14 -5.54 42.26
CA LYS A 282 -14.24 -6.19 43.21
C LYS A 282 -13.93 -5.31 44.42
N LYS A 283 -13.76 -3.99 44.21
CA LYS A 283 -13.57 -3.03 45.30
C LYS A 283 -14.81 -2.95 46.22
N LYS A 284 -16.01 -2.90 45.63
CA LYS A 284 -17.27 -2.92 46.41
C LYS A 284 -17.49 -4.21 47.19
N MET A 285 -17.10 -5.36 46.65
CA MET A 285 -17.14 -6.63 47.39
C MET A 285 -16.22 -6.62 48.61
N ILE A 286 -15.00 -6.06 48.46
CA ILE A 286 -14.03 -5.99 49.56
C ILE A 286 -14.50 -5.01 50.64
N GLU A 287 -15.04 -3.85 50.27
CA GLU A 287 -15.60 -2.87 51.24
C GLU A 287 -16.79 -3.47 52.01
N ASN A 288 -17.67 -4.23 51.35
CA ASN A 288 -18.80 -4.91 52.02
C ASN A 288 -18.35 -6.08 52.93
N GLU A 289 -17.25 -6.75 52.61
CA GLU A 289 -16.67 -7.80 53.48
C GLU A 289 -15.98 -7.22 54.72
N GLU A 290 -15.46 -6.00 54.65
CA GLU A 290 -14.87 -5.29 55.81
C GLU A 290 -15.96 -4.73 56.74
N GLU A 291 -17.06 -4.19 56.22
CA GLU A 291 -18.19 -3.73 57.05
C GLU A 291 -18.86 -4.88 57.82
N ASN A 292 -19.03 -6.05 57.21
CA ASN A 292 -19.64 -7.22 57.88
C ASN A 292 -18.76 -7.87 58.96
N LYS A 293 -17.48 -7.50 59.09
CA LYS A 293 -16.59 -7.99 60.16
C LYS A 293 -16.56 -7.09 61.39
N LEU A 294 -17.19 -5.92 61.33
CA LEU A 294 -17.21 -4.91 62.39
C LEU A 294 -18.54 -4.84 63.15
N THR A 295 -19.56 -5.61 62.74
CA THR A 295 -20.83 -5.83 63.43
C THR A 295 -20.88 -7.20 64.08
#